data_AF-A0A9N8PTR7-F1
#
_entry.id   AF-A0A9N8PTR7-F1
#
_cell.length_a   1.000
_cell.length_b   1.000
_cell.length_c   1.000
_cell.angle_alpha   90.00
_cell.angle_beta   90.00
_cell.angle_gamma   90.00
#
_symmetry.space_group_name_H-M   'P 1'
#
loop_
_entity.id
_entity.type
_entity.pdbx_description
1 polymer ?
#
loop_
_entity_poly.entity_id
_entity_poly.type
_entity_poly.pdbx_seq_one_letter_code
_entity_poly.pdbx_strand_id
1 'polypeptide(L)'
;MALTADKVLLHGYCWGTALWYGSRGLCRVWDPLMVIGCTSSSPSSFDTKQSPNAPLGFRPPVEKHLKPTDLELYNVRTDGWGLISQAVALAVLSRGYSKGGISRTYSSAFVAVSIFHHITTMFGAWQHYKLDSHYTKAMSIGVWFNAFLTAVGGVVLGGLNNDSIARTKLA
;
A
#
# COMPACT_ATOMS: atom_id res chain seq x y z
N MET A 1 -1.12 16.21 -29.40
CA MET A 1 -1.36 14.76 -29.52
C MET A 1 -2.85 14.53 -29.33
N ALA A 2 -3.53 13.86 -30.27
CA ALA A 2 -4.99 13.67 -30.21
C ALA A 2 -5.40 12.82 -28.98
N LEU A 3 -6.52 13.19 -28.36
CA LEU A 3 -7.17 12.41 -27.32
C LEU A 3 -7.85 11.22 -27.99
N THR A 4 -7.25 10.04 -27.86
CA THR A 4 -7.78 8.81 -28.46
C THR A 4 -8.68 8.10 -27.45
N ALA A 5 -9.68 7.36 -27.93
CA ALA A 5 -10.67 6.69 -27.07
C ALA A 5 -10.02 5.73 -26.06
N ASP A 6 -8.96 5.03 -26.46
CA ASP A 6 -8.14 4.16 -25.59
C ASP A 6 -7.54 4.93 -24.40
N LYS A 7 -7.05 6.16 -24.60
CA LYS A 7 -6.50 6.99 -23.51
C LYS A 7 -7.57 7.42 -22.54
N VAL A 8 -8.78 7.72 -23.00
CA VAL A 8 -9.91 8.10 -22.14
C VAL A 8 -10.39 6.92 -21.33
N LEU A 9 -10.53 5.74 -21.96
CA LEU A 9 -10.94 4.51 -21.30
C LEU A 9 -9.92 4.06 -20.25
N LEU A 10 -8.64 4.06 -20.60
CA LEU A 10 -7.57 3.73 -19.65
C LEU A 10 -7.51 4.73 -18.50
N HIS A 11 -7.64 6.03 -18.78
CA HIS A 11 -7.65 7.07 -17.75
C HIS A 11 -8.79 6.86 -16.76
N GLY A 12 -10.02 6.65 -17.28
CA GLY A 12 -11.21 6.41 -16.48
C GLY A 12 -11.10 5.14 -15.63
N TYR A 13 -10.60 4.05 -16.21
CA TYR A 13 -10.37 2.80 -15.49
C TYR A 13 -9.35 2.99 -14.36
N CYS A 14 -8.18 3.56 -14.64
CA CYS A 14 -7.16 3.80 -13.63
C CYS A 14 -7.65 4.74 -12.51
N TRP A 15 -8.47 5.75 -12.83
CA TRP A 15 -9.09 6.62 -11.82
C TRP A 15 -10.13 5.89 -10.96
N GLY A 16 -10.98 5.07 -11.58
CA GLY A 16 -11.96 4.25 -10.86
C GLY A 16 -11.26 3.26 -9.91
N THR A 17 -10.23 2.58 -10.40
CA THR A 17 -9.41 1.67 -9.60
C THR A 17 -8.64 2.39 -8.51
N ALA A 18 -8.07 3.58 -8.78
CA ALA A 18 -7.40 4.40 -7.78
C ALA A 18 -8.38 4.86 -6.68
N LEU A 19 -9.58 5.30 -7.03
CA LEU A 19 -10.61 5.69 -6.07
C LEU A 19 -11.04 4.50 -5.20
N TRP A 20 -11.20 3.32 -5.82
CA TRP A 20 -11.55 2.09 -5.12
C TRP A 20 -10.47 1.67 -4.12
N TYR A 21 -9.20 1.60 -4.54
CA TYR A 21 -8.11 1.24 -3.64
C TYR A 21 -7.84 2.32 -2.59
N GLY A 22 -7.96 3.60 -2.95
CA GLY A 22 -7.78 4.72 -2.04
C GLY A 22 -8.83 4.73 -0.92
N SER A 23 -10.11 4.57 -1.26
CA SER A 23 -11.19 4.47 -0.27
C SER A 23 -11.03 3.26 0.64
N ARG A 24 -10.75 2.08 0.07
CA ARG A 24 -10.48 0.86 0.85
C ARG A 24 -9.26 0.98 1.76
N GLY A 25 -8.20 1.62 1.29
CA GLY A 25 -7.00 1.85 2.06
C GLY A 25 -7.24 2.84 3.19
N LEU A 26 -7.96 3.93 2.92
CA LEU A 26 -8.29 4.94 3.92
C LEU A 26 -9.17 4.37 5.04
N CYS A 27 -10.18 3.55 4.72
CA CYS A 27 -10.99 2.87 5.74
C CYS A 27 -10.14 1.98 6.66
N ARG A 28 -9.13 1.29 6.12
CA ARG A 28 -8.22 0.44 6.91
C ARG A 28 -7.25 1.21 7.79
N VAL A 29 -6.89 2.43 7.39
CA VAL A 29 -6.01 3.30 8.19
C VAL A 29 -6.82 4.03 9.27
N TRP A 30 -8.00 4.55 8.91
CA TRP A 30 -8.85 5.37 9.77
C TRP A 30 -9.58 4.54 10.83
N ASP A 31 -10.23 3.45 10.43
CA ASP A 31 -10.94 2.55 11.34
C ASP A 31 -10.66 1.07 11.00
N PRO A 32 -9.45 0.58 11.33
CA PRO A 32 -9.09 -0.81 11.10
C PRO A 32 -9.98 -1.80 11.88
N LEU A 33 -10.56 -1.38 13.02
CA LEU A 33 -11.39 -2.24 13.87
C LEU A 33 -12.72 -2.57 13.18
N MET A 34 -13.35 -1.57 12.57
CA MET A 34 -14.54 -1.79 11.74
C MET A 34 -14.25 -2.74 10.58
N VAL A 35 -13.09 -2.60 9.91
CA VAL A 35 -12.73 -3.48 8.78
C VAL A 35 -12.53 -4.92 9.22
N ILE A 36 -11.86 -5.15 10.35
CA ILE A 36 -11.73 -6.48 10.95
C ILE A 36 -13.12 -7.03 11.34
N GLY A 37 -13.98 -6.18 11.89
CA GLY A 37 -15.38 -6.50 12.21
C GLY A 37 -16.20 -6.96 10.99
N CYS A 38 -16.08 -6.28 9.85
CA CYS A 38 -16.79 -6.65 8.61
C CYS A 38 -16.34 -8.01 8.03
N THR A 39 -15.08 -8.41 8.21
CA THR A 39 -14.63 -9.76 7.82
C THR A 39 -15.16 -10.87 8.75
N SER A 40 -15.76 -10.50 9.88
CA SER A 40 -16.31 -11.44 10.88
C SER A 40 -17.85 -11.52 10.87
N SER A 41 -18.53 -10.75 10.03
CA SER A 41 -19.99 -10.72 9.93
C SER A 41 -20.52 -11.65 8.84
N SER A 42 -20.66 -12.94 9.18
CA SER A 42 -21.68 -13.82 8.60
C SER A 42 -22.55 -14.38 9.73
N PRO A 43 -23.90 -14.36 9.60
CA PRO A 43 -24.80 -14.87 10.62
C PRO A 43 -24.95 -16.38 10.51
N SER A 44 -25.38 -16.99 11.61
CA SER A 44 -25.81 -18.39 11.81
C SER A 44 -24.78 -19.44 12.23
N SER A 45 -25.06 -20.00 13.42
CA SER A 45 -24.86 -21.39 13.86
C SER A 45 -23.51 -21.81 14.48
N PHE A 46 -23.52 -21.85 15.82
CA PHE A 46 -23.18 -23.02 16.67
C PHE A 46 -22.27 -24.09 16.04
N ASP A 47 -20.97 -24.14 16.41
CA ASP A 47 -20.40 -25.31 17.10
C ASP A 47 -18.92 -25.11 17.50
N THR A 48 -18.52 -25.82 18.55
CA THR A 48 -17.24 -25.70 19.27
C THR A 48 -16.27 -26.75 18.73
N LYS A 49 -15.27 -26.36 17.93
CA LYS A 49 -13.97 -27.08 17.76
C LYS A 49 -13.03 -26.33 16.82
N GLN A 50 -12.02 -25.69 17.41
CA GLN A 50 -10.95 -24.96 16.73
C GLN A 50 -9.96 -25.95 16.08
N SER A 51 -9.81 -25.89 14.76
CA SER A 51 -8.85 -26.71 13.99
C SER A 51 -7.52 -25.95 13.85
N PRO A 52 -6.36 -26.58 14.10
CA PRO A 52 -5.05 -25.91 14.14
C PRO A 52 -4.48 -25.49 12.77
N ASN A 53 -5.21 -25.62 11.67
CA ASN A 53 -4.70 -25.43 10.30
C ASN A 53 -5.50 -24.42 9.44
N ALA A 54 -6.17 -23.42 10.03
CA ALA A 54 -6.91 -22.42 9.25
C ALA A 54 -5.94 -21.40 8.57
N PRO A 55 -6.04 -21.17 7.24
CA PRO A 55 -5.23 -20.18 6.54
C PRO A 55 -5.55 -18.75 7.00
N LEU A 56 -4.51 -17.90 7.09
CA LEU A 56 -4.61 -16.46 7.41
C LEU A 56 -5.67 -15.78 6.53
N GLY A 57 -6.83 -15.48 7.09
CA GLY A 57 -7.85 -14.67 6.40
C GLY A 57 -9.30 -14.91 6.81
N PHE A 58 -9.61 -15.95 7.57
CA PHE A 58 -10.97 -16.22 8.03
C PHE A 58 -10.95 -16.47 9.54
N ARG A 59 -11.40 -15.51 10.35
CA ARG A 59 -11.66 -15.78 11.77
C ARG A 59 -12.84 -16.75 11.86
N PRO A 60 -12.68 -17.93 12.50
CA PRO A 60 -13.81 -18.81 12.73
C PRO A 60 -14.88 -18.09 13.58
N PRO A 61 -16.18 -18.37 13.38
CA PRO A 61 -17.28 -17.65 14.03
C PRO A 61 -17.27 -17.66 15.57
N VAL A 62 -16.42 -18.47 16.19
CA VAL A 62 -16.29 -18.67 17.64
C VAL A 62 -15.38 -17.61 18.30
N GLU A 63 -14.54 -16.91 17.55
CA GLU A 63 -13.59 -15.91 18.09
C GLU A 63 -14.08 -14.44 17.99
N LYS A 64 -15.39 -14.25 17.79
CA LYS A 64 -16.03 -12.93 17.65
C LYS A 64 -15.95 -12.06 18.90
N HIS A 65 -15.73 -12.67 20.07
CA HIS A 65 -15.66 -11.99 21.36
C HIS A 65 -14.23 -11.62 21.80
N LEU A 66 -13.22 -12.03 21.02
CA LEU A 66 -11.82 -11.74 21.33
C LEU A 66 -11.42 -10.42 20.67
N LYS A 67 -10.87 -9.51 21.48
CA LYS A 67 -10.30 -8.24 21.00
C LYS A 67 -9.34 -8.54 19.83
N PRO A 68 -9.38 -7.75 18.73
CA PRO A 68 -8.46 -7.93 17.62
C PRO A 68 -7.02 -7.99 18.13
N THR A 69 -6.27 -8.97 17.65
CA THR A 69 -4.87 -9.11 18.04
C THR A 69 -4.07 -7.99 17.38
N ASP A 70 -3.01 -7.52 18.05
CA ASP A 70 -2.17 -6.45 17.51
C ASP A 70 -1.62 -6.81 16.11
N LEU A 71 -1.44 -8.11 15.83
CA LEU A 71 -0.98 -8.61 14.53
C LEU A 71 -2.02 -8.43 13.42
N GLU A 72 -3.31 -8.60 13.69
CA GLU A 72 -4.36 -8.35 12.71
C GLU A 72 -4.54 -6.85 12.45
N LEU A 73 -4.46 -6.05 13.51
CA LEU A 73 -4.50 -4.59 13.40
C LEU A 73 -3.34 -4.08 12.54
N TYR A 74 -2.15 -4.67 12.70
CA TYR A 74 -0.98 -4.43 11.89
C TYR A 74 -1.17 -4.78 10.42
N ASN A 75 -1.64 -6.00 10.14
CA ASN A 75 -1.84 -6.45 8.77
C ASN A 75 -2.86 -5.57 8.05
N VAL A 76 -3.96 -5.20 8.71
CA VAL A 76 -4.99 -4.34 8.14
C VAL A 76 -4.47 -2.92 7.90
N ARG A 77 -3.74 -2.34 8.83
CA ARG A 77 -3.15 -1.00 8.64
C ARG A 77 -2.07 -0.99 7.56
N THR A 78 -1.21 -1.99 7.53
CA THR A 78 -0.13 -2.12 6.54
C THR A 78 -0.70 -2.36 5.14
N ASP A 79 -1.71 -3.22 5.01
CA ASP A 79 -2.51 -3.41 3.79
C ASP A 79 -3.17 -2.08 3.37
N GLY A 80 -3.71 -1.31 4.32
CA GLY A 80 -4.29 0.01 4.08
C GLY A 80 -3.32 0.99 3.42
N TRP A 81 -2.09 1.12 3.96
CA TRP A 81 -1.04 1.96 3.38
C TRP A 81 -0.56 1.46 2.02
N GLY A 82 -0.53 0.14 1.81
CA GLY A 82 -0.27 -0.48 0.51
C GLY A 82 -1.30 -0.06 -0.55
N LEU A 83 -2.59 -0.16 -0.22
CA LEU A 83 -3.68 0.22 -1.12
C LEU A 83 -3.68 1.72 -1.44
N ILE A 84 -3.38 2.58 -0.46
CA ILE A 84 -3.23 4.04 -0.69
C ILE A 84 -2.08 4.31 -1.66
N SER A 85 -0.93 3.67 -1.44
CA SER A 85 0.23 3.84 -2.31
C SER A 85 -0.04 3.37 -3.74
N GLN A 86 -0.74 2.23 -3.90
CA GLN A 86 -1.17 1.71 -5.18
C GLN A 86 -2.16 2.65 -5.90
N ALA A 87 -3.11 3.24 -5.15
CA ALA A 87 -4.03 4.22 -5.70
C ALA A 87 -3.31 5.46 -6.24
N VAL A 88 -2.33 5.99 -5.51
CA VAL A 88 -1.55 7.15 -5.95
C VAL A 88 -0.65 6.79 -7.14
N ALA A 89 -0.05 5.60 -7.15
CA ALA A 89 0.76 5.12 -8.28
C ALA A 89 -0.07 5.01 -9.57
N LEU A 90 -1.30 4.47 -9.48
CA LEU A 90 -2.24 4.42 -10.59
C LEU A 90 -2.66 5.81 -11.07
N ALA A 91 -2.86 6.77 -10.17
CA ALA A 91 -3.16 8.15 -10.54
C ALA A 91 -2.00 8.84 -11.29
N VAL A 92 -0.76 8.60 -10.86
CA VAL A 92 0.45 9.09 -11.54
C VAL A 92 0.59 8.49 -12.93
N LEU A 93 0.44 7.17 -13.06
CA LEU A 93 0.50 6.45 -14.34
C LEU A 93 -0.61 6.89 -15.30
N SER A 94 -1.84 7.00 -14.78
CA SER A 94 -3.01 7.46 -15.52
C SER A 94 -2.79 8.83 -16.14
N ARG A 95 -2.23 9.79 -15.39
CA ARG A 95 -1.88 11.11 -15.94
C ARG A 95 -0.73 11.06 -16.94
N GLY A 96 0.30 10.26 -16.68
CA GLY A 96 1.42 10.10 -17.62
C GLY A 96 0.96 9.60 -18.98
N TYR A 97 0.15 8.54 -18.98
CA TYR A 97 -0.36 7.95 -20.21
C TYR A 97 -1.29 8.90 -20.99
N SER A 98 -2.21 9.59 -20.30
CA SER A 98 -3.12 10.56 -20.95
C SER A 98 -2.41 11.76 -21.57
N LYS A 99 -1.24 12.16 -21.03
CA LYS A 99 -0.43 13.25 -21.60
C LYS A 99 0.52 12.81 -22.71
N GLY A 100 0.51 11.53 -23.10
CA GLY A 100 1.29 11.03 -24.23
C GLY A 100 2.61 10.36 -23.86
N GLY A 101 2.79 9.92 -22.60
CA GLY A 101 3.90 9.07 -22.21
C GLY A 101 4.44 9.33 -20.79
N ILE A 102 5.30 8.43 -20.31
CA ILE A 102 5.98 8.58 -19.04
C ILE A 102 7.08 9.64 -19.17
N SER A 103 6.78 10.87 -18.74
CA SER A 103 7.78 11.93 -18.64
C SER A 103 8.64 11.77 -17.37
N ARG A 104 9.74 12.52 -17.30
CA ARG A 104 10.61 12.58 -16.11
C ARG A 104 9.85 12.99 -14.86
N THR A 105 8.88 13.91 -14.98
CA THR A 105 8.03 14.35 -13.87
C THR A 105 7.16 13.21 -13.35
N TYR A 106 6.57 12.42 -14.26
CA TYR A 106 5.76 11.25 -13.88
C TYR A 106 6.62 10.11 -13.31
N SER A 107 7.82 9.90 -13.86
CA SER A 107 8.80 8.95 -13.32
C SER A 107 9.23 9.33 -11.90
N SER A 108 9.55 10.61 -11.68
CA SER A 108 9.94 11.13 -10.36
C SER A 108 8.77 11.03 -9.36
N ALA A 109 7.55 11.34 -9.80
CA ALA A 109 6.35 11.18 -8.98
C ALA A 109 6.10 9.71 -8.63
N PHE A 110 6.28 8.78 -9.56
CA PHE A 110 6.13 7.35 -9.29
C PHE A 110 7.18 6.83 -8.31
N VAL A 111 8.44 7.24 -8.47
CA VAL A 111 9.51 6.93 -7.52
C VAL A 111 9.22 7.52 -6.14
N ALA A 112 8.72 8.75 -6.05
CA ALA A 112 8.32 9.36 -4.78
C ALA A 112 7.19 8.59 -4.09
N VAL A 113 6.20 8.11 -4.85
CA VAL A 113 5.11 7.25 -4.33
C VAL A 113 5.65 5.91 -3.84
N SER A 114 6.60 5.31 -4.55
CA SER A 114 7.28 4.08 -4.11
C SER A 114 8.08 4.31 -2.82
N ILE A 115 8.80 5.43 -2.70
CA ILE A 115 9.49 5.79 -1.45
C ILE A 115 8.49 5.92 -0.30
N PHE A 116 7.38 6.62 -0.53
CA PHE A 116 6.31 6.77 0.47
C PHE A 116 5.73 5.39 0.90
N HIS A 117 5.51 4.50 -0.06
CA HIS A 117 5.08 3.12 0.21
C HIS A 117 6.06 2.37 1.12
N HIS A 118 7.35 2.41 0.79
CA HIS A 118 8.38 1.73 1.57
C HIS A 118 8.50 2.31 2.98
N ILE A 119 8.40 3.64 3.14
CA ILE A 119 8.45 4.28 4.46
C ILE A 119 7.24 3.87 5.31
N THR A 120 6.03 3.97 4.76
CA THR A 120 4.80 3.68 5.52
C THR A 120 4.69 2.20 5.91
N THR A 121 5.05 1.29 5.01
CA THR A 121 5.11 -0.15 5.32
C THR A 121 6.24 -0.51 6.28
N MET A 122 7.39 0.18 6.21
CA MET A 122 8.49 0.05 7.18
C MET A 122 8.08 0.49 8.59
N PHE A 123 7.39 1.64 8.73
CA PHE A 123 6.88 2.08 10.03
C PHE A 123 5.89 1.09 10.64
N GLY A 124 5.00 0.52 9.81
CA GLY A 124 4.14 -0.57 10.23
C GLY A 124 4.96 -1.76 10.75
N ALA A 125 5.92 -2.24 9.95
CA ALA A 125 6.74 -3.41 10.31
C ALA A 125 7.56 -3.16 11.58
N TRP A 126 8.07 -1.94 11.76
CA TRP A 126 8.85 -1.52 12.93
C TRP A 126 8.05 -1.59 14.24
N GLN A 127 6.76 -1.22 14.20
CA GLN A 127 5.90 -1.26 15.39
C GLN A 127 5.83 -2.66 16.02
N HIS A 128 5.97 -3.71 15.21
CA HIS A 128 5.96 -5.09 15.66
C HIS A 128 7.37 -5.70 15.77
N TYR A 129 8.31 -5.26 14.94
CA TYR A 129 9.71 -5.70 15.00
C TYR A 129 10.36 -5.41 16.37
N LYS A 130 9.96 -4.32 17.03
CA LYS A 130 10.47 -3.94 18.37
C LYS A 130 9.88 -4.77 19.53
N LEU A 131 8.85 -5.58 19.29
CA LEU A 131 8.19 -6.41 20.30
C LEU A 131 8.78 -7.82 20.23
N ASP A 132 9.45 -8.27 21.30
CA ASP A 132 10.06 -9.60 21.35
C ASP A 132 9.04 -10.73 21.13
N SER A 133 7.76 -10.51 21.45
CA SER A 133 6.67 -11.47 21.22
C SER A 133 6.29 -11.63 19.75
N HIS A 134 6.65 -10.68 18.88
CA HIS A 134 6.24 -10.65 17.46
C HIS A 134 7.45 -10.61 16.51
N TYR A 135 8.67 -10.77 17.02
CA TYR A 135 9.88 -10.78 16.21
C TYR A 135 9.92 -11.99 15.26
N THR A 136 9.88 -11.72 13.95
CA THR A 136 10.02 -12.74 12.90
C THR A 136 11.01 -12.30 11.84
N LYS A 137 11.64 -13.26 11.14
CA LYS A 137 12.52 -12.95 10.00
C LYS A 137 11.77 -12.18 8.90
N ALA A 138 10.49 -12.48 8.68
CA ALA A 138 9.63 -11.75 7.75
C ALA A 138 9.50 -10.25 8.11
N MET A 139 9.35 -9.92 9.40
CA MET A 139 9.35 -8.52 9.85
C MET A 139 10.70 -7.84 9.71
N SER A 140 11.80 -8.57 9.94
CA SER A 140 13.15 -8.01 9.74
C SER A 140 13.37 -7.59 8.28
N ILE A 141 12.89 -8.40 7.33
CA ILE A 141 12.86 -8.05 5.91
C ILE A 141 11.94 -6.86 5.66
N GLY A 142 10.74 -6.85 6.24
CA GLY A 142 9.81 -5.72 6.13
C GLY A 142 10.38 -4.39 6.65
N VAL A 143 11.33 -4.40 7.57
CA VAL A 143 12.03 -3.19 8.04
C VAL A 143 13.23 -2.88 7.14
N TRP A 144 14.20 -3.79 7.08
CA TRP A 144 15.51 -3.50 6.47
C TRP A 144 15.48 -3.48 4.94
N PHE A 145 14.65 -4.30 4.30
CA PHE A 145 14.49 -4.28 2.85
C PHE A 145 13.75 -3.03 2.39
N ASN A 146 12.72 -2.60 3.13
CA ASN A 146 12.06 -1.32 2.85
C ASN A 146 12.99 -0.14 3.08
N ALA A 147 13.81 -0.14 4.14
CA ALA A 147 14.84 0.89 4.35
C ALA A 147 15.82 0.98 3.16
N PHE A 148 16.26 -0.17 2.64
CA PHE A 148 17.09 -0.24 1.46
C PHE A 148 16.39 0.33 0.22
N LEU A 149 15.14 -0.06 -0.05
CA LEU A 149 14.38 0.45 -1.20
C LEU A 149 14.07 1.95 -1.08
N THR A 150 13.84 2.46 0.13
CA THR A 150 13.73 3.89 0.39
C THR A 150 15.03 4.62 0.04
N ALA A 151 16.19 4.08 0.43
CA ALA A 151 17.49 4.68 0.11
C ALA A 151 17.77 4.66 -1.39
N VAL A 152 17.55 3.52 -2.07
CA VAL A 152 17.71 3.39 -3.52
C VAL A 152 16.76 4.34 -4.26
N GLY A 153 15.50 4.41 -3.84
CA GLY A 153 14.53 5.36 -4.39
C GLY A 153 15.00 6.81 -4.21
N GLY A 154 15.55 7.16 -3.05
CA GLY A 154 16.14 8.48 -2.78
C GLY A 154 17.30 8.81 -3.72
N VAL A 155 18.20 7.86 -3.98
CA VAL A 155 19.31 8.04 -4.94
C VAL A 155 18.77 8.25 -6.36
N VAL A 156 17.80 7.44 -6.79
CA VAL A 156 17.18 7.58 -8.12
C VAL A 156 16.48 8.93 -8.25
N LEU A 157 15.72 9.36 -7.25
CA LEU A 157 15.05 10.66 -7.25
C LEU A 157 16.07 11.82 -7.25
N GLY A 158 17.16 11.68 -6.49
CA GLY A 158 18.27 12.64 -6.47
C GLY A 158 18.97 12.77 -7.82
N GLY A 159 19.28 11.65 -8.48
CA GLY A 159 19.83 11.64 -9.84
C GLY A 159 18.88 12.29 -10.84
N LEU A 160 17.59 11.93 -10.77
CA LEU A 160 16.55 12.56 -11.60
C LEU A 160 16.38 14.07 -11.31
N ASN A 161 16.76 14.58 -10.15
CA ASN A 161 16.74 16.03 -9.90
C ASN A 161 18.02 16.71 -10.37
N ASN A 162 19.18 16.09 -10.18
CA ASN A 162 20.49 16.67 -10.54
C ASN A 162 20.65 16.90 -12.06
N ASP A 163 20.26 15.95 -12.92
CA ASP A 163 20.33 16.23 -14.37
C ASP A 163 19.23 17.19 -14.84
N SER A 164 18.24 17.53 -14.01
CA SER A 164 17.29 18.60 -14.36
C SER A 164 17.96 19.96 -14.18
N ILE A 165 18.62 20.17 -13.04
CA ILE A 165 19.40 21.38 -12.73
C ILE A 165 20.54 21.57 -13.74
N ALA A 166 21.26 20.49 -14.08
CA ALA A 166 22.38 20.57 -15.03
C ALA A 166 21.91 21.01 -16.44
N ARG A 167 20.74 20.55 -16.90
CA ARG A 167 20.18 20.97 -18.21
C ARG A 167 19.65 22.39 -18.20
N THR A 168 19.02 22.82 -17.10
CA THR A 168 18.57 24.23 -16.96
C THR A 168 19.74 25.21 -16.94
N LYS A 169 20.93 24.79 -16.47
CA LYS A 169 22.15 25.63 -16.53
C LYS A 169 22.79 25.72 -17.92
N LEU A 170 22.42 24.85 -18.86
CA LEU A 170 22.98 24.77 -20.22
C LEU A 170 22.06 25.33 -21.30
N ALA A 171 20.83 25.73 -20.94
CA ALA A 171 19.83 26.34 -21.83
C ALA A 171 19.77 27.85 -21.60
#